data_AF-A0AAV6B9R0-F1
#
_entry.id   AF-A0AAV6B9R0-F1
#
_cell.length_a   1.000
_cell.length_b   1.000
_cell.length_c   1.000
_cell.angle_alpha   90.00
_cell.angle_beta   90.00
_cell.angle_gamma   90.00
#
_symmetry.space_group_name_H-M   'P 1'
#
loop_
_entity.id
_entity.type
_entity.pdbx_description
1 polymer ?
#
loop_
_entity_poly.entity_id
_entity_poly.type
_entity_poly.pdbx_seq_one_letter_code
_entity_poly.pdbx_strand_id
1 'polypeptide(L)'
;MTTLDTPTSTSLRAARCLTLPQPPPTTQIENNDRSRVAAAMSPAQAVQVAARAISRNALHPVCSPATGVAFHPRALLAVLTYCYASEVFSSDDIEDLMLRDANFRAFCGNQVPDARTLRRFRRYNREAIETCLSAVLRALAEQSGTHPTDAEVFEQAHRKLANAVLMDMPEI
;
A
#
# COMPACT_ATOMS: atom_id res chain seq x y z
N MET A 1 71.70 51.23 24.86
CA MET A 1 72.72 50.36 25.49
C MET A 1 71.97 49.23 26.17
N THR A 2 72.08 47.94 25.87
CA THR A 2 72.91 47.13 24.96
C THR A 2 72.25 45.74 24.98
N THR A 3 72.05 45.13 23.80
CA THR A 3 72.04 43.68 23.47
C THR A 3 71.42 42.64 24.41
N LEU A 4 70.68 41.70 23.82
CA LEU A 4 71.07 40.29 23.66
C LEU A 4 69.91 39.60 22.90
N ASP A 5 70.07 39.38 21.60
CA ASP A 5 70.66 38.18 20.96
C ASP A 5 69.60 37.10 20.67
N THR A 6 69.76 36.58 19.47
CA THR A 6 68.88 35.75 18.63
C THR A 6 69.10 34.24 18.92
N PRO A 7 68.95 33.29 17.97
CA PRO A 7 67.76 32.78 17.28
C PRO A 7 67.63 31.23 17.39
N THR A 8 66.68 30.66 16.64
CA THR A 8 66.81 29.38 15.87
C THR A 8 66.19 28.08 16.42
N SER A 9 65.37 27.49 15.53
CA SER A 9 65.02 26.05 15.35
C SER A 9 64.34 25.32 16.51
N THR A 10 63.22 24.64 16.32
CA THR A 10 63.15 23.45 15.46
C THR A 10 61.70 23.13 15.14
N SER A 11 61.40 23.02 13.84
CA SER A 11 60.21 22.37 13.31
C SER A 11 60.23 20.89 13.67
N LEU A 12 59.13 20.30 14.19
CA LEU A 12 58.79 18.93 13.85
C LEU A 12 57.31 18.58 14.11
N ARG A 13 56.60 18.35 13.00
CA ARG A 13 55.59 17.29 12.75
C ARG A 13 54.30 17.34 13.59
N ALA A 14 53.20 17.79 12.99
CA ALA A 14 52.33 16.98 12.11
C ALA A 14 51.53 15.90 12.87
N ALA A 15 50.39 16.30 13.41
CA ALA A 15 49.21 15.45 13.50
C ALA A 15 48.11 16.12 12.68
N ARG A 16 48.08 15.79 11.39
CA ARG A 16 47.06 16.18 10.43
C ARG A 16 45.81 15.39 10.77
N CYS A 17 45.00 15.87 11.73
CA CYS A 17 43.64 15.37 11.88
C CYS A 17 42.89 15.72 10.59
N LEU A 18 42.67 14.71 9.75
CA LEU A 18 41.74 14.79 8.63
C LEU A 18 40.36 15.03 9.22
N THR A 19 39.98 16.29 9.41
CA THR A 19 38.59 16.65 9.65
C THR A 19 37.83 16.28 8.39
N LEU A 20 37.15 15.12 8.42
CA LEU A 20 36.16 14.78 7.42
C LEU A 20 35.15 15.93 7.35
N PRO A 21 34.80 16.44 6.15
CA PRO A 21 33.78 17.46 6.03
C PRO A 21 32.50 16.92 6.66
N GLN A 22 32.02 17.62 7.69
CA GLN A 22 30.73 17.31 8.28
C GLN A 22 29.68 17.44 7.17
N PRO A 23 28.79 16.44 6.97
CA PRO A 23 27.68 16.60 6.04
C PRO A 23 26.88 17.85 6.44
N PRO A 24 26.37 18.63 5.48
CA PRO A 24 25.62 19.85 5.80
C PRO A 24 24.48 19.50 6.75
N PRO A 25 24.16 20.37 7.73
CA PRO A 25 23.06 20.12 8.65
C PRO A 25 21.81 19.89 7.81
N THR A 26 21.27 18.67 7.88
CA THR A 26 20.02 18.32 7.22
C THR A 26 18.99 19.30 7.75
N THR A 27 18.60 20.24 6.91
CA THR A 27 17.47 21.12 7.15
C THR A 27 16.32 20.24 7.60
N GLN A 28 15.89 20.44 8.84
CA GLN A 28 14.62 19.92 9.38
C GLN A 28 13.49 20.59 8.59
N ILE A 29 13.34 20.22 7.33
CA ILE A 29 12.16 20.45 6.52
C ILE A 29 11.28 19.22 6.74
N GLU A 30 9.97 19.46 6.86
CA GLU A 30 8.91 18.47 6.99
C GLU A 30 8.79 17.73 8.31
N ASN A 31 8.36 18.41 9.36
CA ASN A 31 7.60 17.73 10.43
C ASN A 31 6.35 18.48 10.90
N ASN A 32 5.95 19.57 10.23
CA ASN A 32 4.81 20.40 10.67
C ASN A 32 3.55 20.34 9.76
N ASP A 33 3.55 19.51 8.71
CA ASP A 33 2.38 19.34 7.81
C ASP A 33 1.49 18.12 8.15
N ARG A 34 1.79 17.37 9.23
CA ARG A 34 0.89 16.29 9.69
C ARG A 34 -0.41 16.81 10.31
N SER A 35 -0.48 18.08 10.67
CA SER A 35 -1.58 18.66 11.46
C SER A 35 -2.62 19.45 10.66
N ARG A 36 -2.55 19.46 9.31
CA ARG A 36 -3.53 20.15 8.44
C ARG A 36 -4.30 19.27 7.45
N VAL A 37 -4.01 17.97 7.37
CA VAL A 37 -4.90 17.06 6.64
C VAL A 37 -5.95 16.56 7.63
N ALA A 38 -7.10 17.25 7.70
CA ALA A 38 -8.34 16.59 8.10
C ALA A 38 -8.60 15.53 7.00
N ALA A 39 -7.98 14.36 7.17
CA ALA A 39 -7.62 13.50 6.05
C ALA A 39 -8.85 12.87 5.41
N ALA A 40 -9.09 13.20 4.14
CA ALA A 40 -9.93 12.40 3.27
C ALA A 40 -9.54 10.92 3.42
N MET A 41 -10.54 10.04 3.53
CA MET A 41 -10.33 8.64 3.82
C MET A 41 -9.46 7.99 2.74
N SER A 42 -8.23 7.58 3.08
CA SER A 42 -7.33 6.95 2.10
C SER A 42 -8.01 5.72 1.46
N PRO A 43 -7.67 5.36 0.21
CA PRO A 43 -8.25 4.17 -0.44
C PRO A 43 -8.10 2.90 0.40
N ALA A 44 -6.96 2.74 1.07
CA ALA A 44 -6.70 1.66 2.02
C ALA A 44 -7.68 1.65 3.20
N GLN A 45 -7.99 2.82 3.77
CA GLN A 45 -8.97 2.94 4.85
C GLN A 45 -10.39 2.66 4.37
N ALA A 46 -10.77 3.17 3.19
CA ALA A 46 -12.10 2.91 2.59
C ALA A 46 -12.32 1.40 2.39
N VAL A 47 -11.31 0.71 1.86
CA VAL A 47 -11.32 -0.76 1.71
C VAL A 47 -11.43 -1.46 3.06
N GLN A 48 -10.66 -1.05 4.08
CA GLN A 48 -10.74 -1.68 5.40
C GLN A 48 -12.12 -1.51 6.05
N VAL A 49 -12.74 -0.33 5.92
CA VAL A 49 -14.10 -0.06 6.42
C VAL A 49 -15.11 -0.93 5.68
N ALA A 50 -15.08 -0.93 4.34
CA ALA A 50 -15.99 -1.73 3.52
C ALA A 50 -15.86 -3.25 3.79
N ALA A 51 -14.64 -3.78 3.82
CA ALA A 51 -14.40 -5.20 4.06
C ALA A 51 -14.80 -5.64 5.49
N ARG A 52 -14.76 -4.73 6.47
CA ARG A 52 -15.23 -4.99 7.84
C ARG A 52 -16.76 -5.03 7.94
N ALA A 53 -17.45 -4.24 7.14
CA ALA A 53 -18.90 -4.21 7.06
C ALA A 53 -19.48 -5.51 6.49
N ILE A 54 -18.73 -6.20 5.62
CA ILE A 54 -19.13 -7.54 5.12
C ILE A 54 -19.04 -8.57 6.26
N SER A 55 -20.18 -9.22 6.52
CA SER A 55 -20.31 -10.28 7.52
C SER A 55 -19.39 -11.45 7.21
N ARG A 56 -18.73 -11.99 8.24
CA ARG A 56 -17.75 -13.09 8.07
C ARG A 56 -18.36 -14.37 7.48
N ASN A 57 -19.64 -14.64 7.75
CA ASN A 57 -20.38 -15.79 7.22
C ASN A 57 -20.78 -15.63 5.75
N ALA A 58 -20.70 -14.41 5.19
CA ALA A 58 -20.96 -14.15 3.78
C ALA A 58 -19.74 -14.45 2.90
N LEU A 59 -18.59 -14.80 3.50
CA LEU A 59 -17.36 -15.10 2.78
C LEU A 59 -17.05 -16.60 2.84
N HIS A 60 -16.89 -17.20 1.67
CA HIS A 60 -16.43 -18.57 1.52
C HIS A 60 -14.90 -18.63 1.67
N PRO A 61 -14.35 -19.30 2.70
CA PRO A 61 -12.91 -19.46 2.87
C PRO A 61 -12.32 -20.38 1.81
N VAL A 62 -11.14 -20.03 1.30
CA VAL A 62 -10.41 -20.85 0.30
C VAL A 62 -9.12 -21.45 0.83
N CYS A 63 -8.69 -20.99 2.01
CA CYS A 63 -7.50 -21.43 2.73
C CYS A 63 -7.90 -21.84 4.16
N SER A 64 -7.05 -22.65 4.80
CA SER A 64 -7.20 -22.98 6.22
C SER A 64 -6.97 -21.73 7.08
N PRO A 65 -7.69 -21.55 8.20
CA PRO A 65 -7.43 -20.45 9.13
C PRO A 65 -6.01 -20.45 9.72
N ALA A 66 -5.30 -21.59 9.65
CA ALA A 66 -3.92 -21.72 10.12
C ALA A 66 -2.86 -21.25 9.10
N THR A 67 -3.23 -20.96 7.85
CA THR A 67 -2.28 -20.60 6.78
C THR A 67 -1.62 -19.23 7.01
N GLY A 68 -2.33 -18.29 7.65
CA GLY A 68 -1.81 -16.97 8.00
C GLY A 68 -2.83 -15.86 7.84
N VAL A 69 -2.49 -14.67 8.32
CA VAL A 69 -3.42 -13.53 8.42
C VAL A 69 -3.83 -13.01 7.04
N ALA A 70 -2.92 -13.01 6.05
CA ALA A 70 -3.23 -12.58 4.69
C ALA A 70 -4.19 -13.53 3.95
N PHE A 71 -4.34 -14.76 4.43
CA PHE A 71 -5.20 -15.79 3.85
C PHE A 71 -6.61 -15.82 4.46
N HIS A 72 -6.88 -14.95 5.45
CA HIS A 72 -8.23 -14.80 5.97
C HIS A 72 -9.16 -14.24 4.88
N PRO A 73 -10.42 -14.71 4.79
CA PRO A 73 -11.35 -14.29 3.75
C PRO A 73 -11.51 -12.77 3.65
N ARG A 74 -11.51 -12.08 4.80
CA ARG A 74 -11.60 -10.62 4.85
C ARG A 74 -10.33 -9.91 4.35
N ALA A 75 -9.16 -10.50 4.56
CA ALA A 75 -7.90 -9.95 4.05
C ALA A 75 -7.82 -10.13 2.53
N LEU A 76 -8.16 -11.32 2.01
CA LEU A 76 -8.25 -11.58 0.58
C LEU A 76 -9.27 -10.67 -0.11
N LEU A 77 -10.43 -10.43 0.52
CA LEU A 77 -11.41 -9.46 0.05
C LEU A 77 -10.81 -8.05 -0.05
N ALA A 78 -10.14 -7.60 1.01
CA ALA A 78 -9.51 -6.28 1.03
C ALA A 78 -8.44 -6.12 -0.06
N VAL A 79 -7.59 -7.13 -0.26
CA VAL A 79 -6.58 -7.16 -1.32
C VAL A 79 -7.23 -6.98 -2.69
N LEU A 80 -8.17 -7.86 -3.05
CA LEU A 80 -8.82 -7.81 -4.37
C LEU A 80 -9.58 -6.50 -4.60
N THR A 81 -10.33 -6.04 -3.60
CA THR A 81 -11.07 -4.77 -3.72
C THR A 81 -10.12 -3.59 -3.92
N TYR A 82 -9.02 -3.52 -3.18
CA TYR A 82 -8.03 -2.46 -3.34
C TYR A 82 -7.41 -2.45 -4.74
N CYS A 83 -7.00 -3.62 -5.24
CA CYS A 83 -6.42 -3.75 -6.58
C CYS A 83 -7.42 -3.38 -7.68
N TYR A 84 -8.68 -3.85 -7.60
CA TYR A 84 -9.70 -3.54 -8.61
C TYR A 84 -10.14 -2.09 -8.58
N ALA A 85 -10.15 -1.45 -7.40
CA ALA A 85 -10.34 0.00 -7.31
C ALA A 85 -9.19 0.76 -7.98
N SER A 86 -7.97 0.22 -7.94
CA SER A 86 -6.74 0.79 -8.52
C SER A 86 -6.45 0.32 -9.95
N GLU A 87 -7.41 -0.30 -10.64
CA GLU A 87 -7.30 -0.82 -12.02
C GLU A 87 -6.25 -1.95 -12.22
N VAL A 88 -5.86 -2.65 -11.15
CA VAL A 88 -4.97 -3.83 -11.22
C VAL A 88 -5.82 -5.10 -11.12
N PHE A 89 -5.92 -5.86 -12.21
CA PHE A 89 -6.96 -6.87 -12.38
C PHE A 89 -6.47 -8.32 -12.41
N SER A 90 -5.34 -8.59 -13.07
CA SER A 90 -4.77 -9.93 -13.16
C SER A 90 -4.30 -10.41 -11.79
N SER A 91 -4.57 -11.68 -11.47
CA SER A 91 -4.08 -12.23 -10.19
C SER A 91 -2.57 -12.33 -10.13
N ASP A 92 -1.90 -12.52 -11.28
CA ASP A 92 -0.43 -12.55 -11.34
C ASP A 92 0.14 -11.13 -11.13
N ASP A 93 -0.48 -10.10 -11.71
CA ASP A 93 -0.06 -8.70 -11.50
C ASP A 93 -0.23 -8.28 -10.03
N ILE A 94 -1.28 -8.75 -9.37
CA ILE A 94 -1.52 -8.49 -7.94
C ILE A 94 -0.45 -9.16 -7.10
N GLU A 95 -0.11 -10.43 -7.36
CA GLU A 95 0.96 -11.15 -6.69
C GLU A 95 2.31 -10.42 -6.86
N ASP A 96 2.63 -10.05 -8.10
CA ASP A 96 3.85 -9.29 -8.44
C ASP A 96 3.90 -7.92 -7.73
N LEU A 97 2.77 -7.20 -7.69
CA LEU A 97 2.67 -5.92 -6.99
C LEU A 97 2.96 -6.09 -5.50
N MET A 98 2.41 -7.14 -4.85
CA MET A 98 2.66 -7.43 -3.45
C MET A 98 4.10 -7.87 -3.15
N LEU A 99 4.78 -8.49 -4.11
CA LEU A 99 6.18 -8.83 -3.97
C LEU A 99 7.08 -7.59 -4.03
N ARG A 100 6.75 -6.65 -4.92
CA ARG A 100 7.56 -5.44 -5.20
C ARG A 100 7.28 -4.29 -4.23
N ASP A 101 6.03 -4.10 -3.81
CA ASP A 101 5.62 -2.99 -2.93
C ASP A 101 5.52 -3.45 -1.46
N ALA A 102 6.52 -3.06 -0.67
CA ALA A 102 6.56 -3.36 0.76
C ALA A 102 5.44 -2.68 1.56
N ASN A 103 4.97 -1.50 1.14
CA ASN A 103 3.88 -0.80 1.82
C ASN A 103 2.56 -1.53 1.60
N PHE A 104 2.31 -1.96 0.36
CA PHE A 104 1.12 -2.75 0.04
C PHE A 104 1.16 -4.11 0.74
N ARG A 105 2.32 -4.77 0.77
CA ARG A 105 2.49 -6.01 1.53
C ARG A 105 2.26 -5.84 3.04
N ALA A 106 2.72 -4.73 3.62
CA ALA A 106 2.48 -4.41 5.03
C ALA A 106 0.99 -4.22 5.34
N PHE A 107 0.25 -3.56 4.45
CA PHE A 107 -1.20 -3.43 4.53
C PHE A 107 -1.92 -4.80 4.58
N CYS A 108 -1.39 -5.79 3.88
CA CYS A 108 -1.97 -7.14 3.79
C CYS A 108 -1.48 -8.12 4.87
N GLY A 109 -0.71 -7.66 5.87
CA GLY A 109 -0.22 -8.52 6.95
C GLY A 109 1.11 -9.23 6.64
N ASN A 110 1.95 -8.63 5.79
CA ASN A 110 3.30 -9.06 5.46
C ASN A 110 3.45 -10.46 4.82
N GLN A 111 2.35 -11.04 4.35
CA GLN A 111 2.34 -12.28 3.58
C GLN A 111 1.74 -12.01 2.20
N VAL A 112 2.18 -12.76 1.19
CA VAL A 112 1.72 -12.63 -0.19
C VAL A 112 0.89 -13.87 -0.55
N PRO A 113 -0.43 -13.75 -0.75
CA PRO A 113 -1.21 -14.83 -1.32
C PRO A 113 -0.83 -15.03 -2.79
N ASP A 114 -0.70 -16.29 -3.22
CA ASP A 114 -0.40 -16.61 -4.62
C ASP A 114 -1.59 -16.31 -5.54
N ALA A 115 -1.31 -16.12 -6.83
CA ALA A 115 -2.33 -15.81 -7.83
C ALA A 115 -3.41 -16.92 -7.92
N ARG A 116 -3.05 -18.18 -7.64
CA ARG A 116 -4.01 -19.30 -7.60
C ARG A 116 -5.03 -19.14 -6.46
N THR A 117 -4.60 -18.69 -5.29
CA THR A 117 -5.48 -18.39 -4.15
C THR A 117 -6.41 -17.24 -4.47
N LEU A 118 -5.88 -16.16 -5.08
CA LEU A 118 -6.67 -14.99 -5.49
C LEU A 118 -7.77 -15.39 -6.51
N ARG A 119 -7.42 -16.14 -7.56
CA ARG A 119 -8.37 -16.68 -8.55
C ARG A 119 -9.47 -17.51 -7.90
N ARG A 120 -9.08 -18.42 -6.99
CA ARG A 120 -10.03 -19.28 -6.27
C ARG A 120 -10.96 -18.45 -5.39
N PHE A 121 -10.43 -17.50 -4.63
CA PHE A 121 -11.21 -16.64 -3.75
C PHE A 121 -12.23 -15.82 -4.53
N ARG A 122 -11.80 -15.21 -5.66
CA ARG A 122 -12.71 -14.46 -6.54
C ARG A 122 -13.86 -15.31 -7.04
N ARG A 123 -13.60 -16.55 -7.48
CA ARG A 123 -14.64 -17.45 -8.01
C ARG A 123 -15.75 -17.72 -6.99
N TYR A 124 -15.41 -17.93 -5.72
CA TYR A 124 -16.38 -18.26 -4.68
C TYR A 124 -17.03 -17.04 -4.01
N ASN A 125 -16.46 -15.84 -4.16
CA ASN A 125 -16.88 -14.64 -3.42
C ASN A 125 -17.24 -13.46 -4.32
N ARG A 126 -17.70 -13.71 -5.56
CA ARG A 126 -17.98 -12.65 -6.55
C ARG A 126 -18.91 -11.56 -6.02
N GLU A 127 -20.04 -11.93 -5.44
CA GLU A 127 -21.05 -11.00 -4.91
C GLU A 127 -20.49 -10.15 -3.77
N ALA A 128 -19.72 -10.76 -2.86
CA ALA A 128 -19.08 -10.04 -1.77
C ALA A 128 -18.02 -9.06 -2.26
N ILE A 129 -17.25 -9.44 -3.29
CA ILE A 129 -16.26 -8.55 -3.93
C ILE A 129 -16.95 -7.37 -4.60
N GLU A 130 -18.00 -7.61 -5.37
CA GLU A 130 -18.77 -6.58 -6.07
C GLU A 130 -19.43 -5.59 -5.09
N THR A 131 -20.01 -6.11 -4.01
CA THR A 131 -20.61 -5.30 -2.93
C THR A 131 -19.55 -4.45 -2.24
N CYS A 132 -18.41 -5.05 -1.88
CA CYS A 132 -17.31 -4.34 -1.23
C CYS A 132 -16.71 -3.27 -2.16
N LEU A 133 -16.52 -3.60 -3.44
CA LEU A 133 -16.01 -2.68 -4.45
C LEU A 133 -16.96 -1.51 -4.68
N SER A 134 -18.27 -1.77 -4.73
CA SER A 134 -19.30 -0.72 -4.83
C SER A 134 -19.18 0.27 -3.66
N ALA A 135 -19.09 -0.22 -2.42
CA ALA A 135 -18.94 0.63 -1.25
C ALA A 135 -17.67 1.49 -1.30
N VAL A 136 -16.54 0.93 -1.76
CA VAL A 136 -15.28 1.65 -1.90
C VAL A 136 -15.37 2.72 -3.00
N LEU A 137 -15.90 2.39 -4.17
CA LEU A 137 -16.05 3.34 -5.28
C LEU A 137 -16.95 4.51 -4.90
N ARG A 138 -18.06 4.25 -4.20
CA ARG A 138 -18.92 5.30 -3.62
C ARG A 138 -18.13 6.20 -2.68
N ALA A 139 -17.42 5.63 -1.71
CA ALA A 139 -16.65 6.40 -0.74
C ALA A 139 -15.54 7.25 -1.39
N LEU A 140 -14.92 6.78 -2.48
CA LEU A 140 -13.92 7.54 -3.23
C LEU A 140 -14.55 8.65 -4.08
N ALA A 141 -15.72 8.41 -4.67
CA ALA A 141 -16.45 9.40 -5.45
C ALA A 141 -16.93 10.56 -4.55
N GLU A 142 -17.47 10.24 -3.37
CA GLU A 142 -17.95 11.23 -2.40
C GLU A 142 -16.84 12.16 -1.90
N GLN A 143 -15.61 11.64 -1.74
CA GLN A 143 -14.43 12.45 -1.41
C GLN A 143 -14.06 13.44 -2.52
N SER A 144 -14.38 13.10 -3.76
CA SER A 144 -14.14 13.95 -4.93
C SER A 144 -15.31 14.92 -5.19
N GLY A 145 -16.30 14.97 -4.29
CA GLY A 145 -17.51 15.79 -4.44
C GLY A 145 -18.53 15.25 -5.44
N THR A 146 -18.36 14.00 -5.89
CA THR A 146 -19.29 13.32 -6.80
C THR A 146 -20.19 12.38 -6.00
N HIS A 147 -21.50 12.46 -6.23
CA HIS A 147 -22.48 11.57 -5.57
C HIS A 147 -23.12 10.65 -6.61
N PRO A 148 -22.46 9.53 -6.96
CA PRO A 148 -22.99 8.61 -7.95
C PRO A 148 -24.22 7.86 -7.39
N THR A 149 -25.14 7.56 -8.28
CA THR A 149 -26.30 6.72 -7.99
C THR A 149 -25.86 5.29 -7.67
N ASP A 150 -26.68 4.53 -6.93
CA ASP A 150 -26.38 3.13 -6.63
C ASP A 150 -26.18 2.29 -7.90
N ALA A 151 -26.96 2.58 -8.95
CA ALA A 151 -26.85 1.90 -10.24
C ALA A 151 -25.50 2.15 -10.93
N GLU A 152 -25.01 3.39 -10.93
CA GLU A 152 -23.71 3.73 -11.54
C GLU A 152 -22.54 3.07 -10.80
N VAL A 153 -22.57 3.11 -9.47
CA VAL A 153 -21.56 2.48 -8.62
C VAL A 153 -21.55 0.97 -8.84
N PHE A 154 -22.73 0.35 -8.84
CA PHE A 154 -22.88 -1.08 -9.06
C PHE A 154 -22.36 -1.48 -10.45
N GLU A 155 -22.77 -0.78 -11.50
CA GLU A 155 -22.31 -1.05 -12.87
C GLU A 155 -20.80 -0.84 -13.02
N GLN A 156 -20.23 0.14 -12.34
CA GLN A 156 -18.77 0.34 -12.33
C GLN A 156 -18.04 -0.81 -11.61
N ALA A 157 -18.55 -1.26 -10.46
CA ALA A 157 -18.00 -2.41 -9.74
C ALA A 157 -18.12 -3.70 -10.57
N HIS A 158 -19.28 -3.91 -11.21
CA HIS A 158 -19.55 -5.05 -12.07
C HIS A 158 -18.54 -5.13 -13.22
N ARG A 159 -18.35 -4.04 -13.96
CA ARG A 159 -17.38 -3.95 -15.06
C ARG A 159 -15.96 -4.23 -14.62
N LYS A 160 -15.53 -3.68 -13.48
CA LYS A 160 -14.20 -3.94 -12.91
C LYS A 160 -14.00 -5.41 -12.55
N LEU A 161 -15.00 -6.04 -11.92
CA LEU A 161 -14.94 -7.47 -11.61
C LEU A 161 -14.95 -8.32 -12.89
N ALA A 162 -15.73 -7.94 -13.91
CA ALA A 162 -15.75 -8.62 -15.20
C ALA A 162 -14.40 -8.55 -15.91
N ASN A 163 -13.74 -7.38 -15.90
CA ASN A 163 -12.37 -7.23 -16.41
C ASN A 163 -11.39 -8.17 -15.69
N ALA A 164 -11.46 -8.25 -14.36
CA ALA A 164 -10.61 -9.17 -13.60
C ALA A 164 -10.87 -10.65 -13.94
N VAL A 165 -12.12 -11.02 -14.22
CA VAL A 165 -12.44 -12.38 -14.66
C VAL A 165 -11.85 -12.65 -16.04
N LEU A 166 -11.97 -11.69 -16.97
CA LEU A 166 -11.44 -11.80 -18.32
C LEU A 166 -9.91 -11.94 -18.34
N MET A 167 -9.21 -11.09 -17.59
CA MET A 167 -7.74 -11.08 -17.55
C MET A 167 -7.13 -12.35 -16.94
N ASP A 168 -7.90 -13.09 -16.14
CA ASP A 168 -7.48 -14.34 -15.52
C ASP A 168 -7.99 -15.59 -16.27
N MET A 169 -8.61 -15.43 -17.44
CA MET A 169 -8.96 -16.56 -18.27
C MET A 169 -7.66 -17.14 -18.88
N PRO A 170 -7.43 -18.46 -18.81
CA PRO A 170 -6.31 -19.06 -19.53
C PRO A 170 -6.51 -18.83 -21.03
N GLU A 171 -5.46 -18.39 -21.73
CA GLU A 171 -5.44 -18.42 -23.19
C GLU A 171 -5.65 -19.88 -23.65
N ILE A 172 -6.68 -20.10 -24.48
CA ILE A 172 -7.09 -21.43 -24.98
C ILE A 172 -6.16 -21.87 -26.11
#